data_AF-A0A4S3PKB1-F1
#
_entry.id   AF-A0A4S3PKB1-F1
#
_cell.length_a   1.000
_cell.length_b   1.000
_cell.length_c   1.000
_cell.angle_alpha   90.00
_cell.angle_beta   90.00
_cell.angle_gamma   90.00
#
_symmetry.space_group_name_H-M   'P 1'
#
loop_
_entity.id
_entity.type
_entity.pdbx_description
1 polymer ?
#
loop_
_entity_poly.entity_id
_entity_poly.type
_entity_poly.pdbx_seq_one_letter_code
_entity_poly.pdbx_strand_id
1 'polypeptide(L)' 'MKDFLTSEEFPEGPTGAPTGEDTPVENKSTSWKQGQRYYTPFNYEFKSLHQDLPRQFPGAHPTHDDKDENAEPPYD' A
#
# COMPACT_ATOMS: atom_id res chain seq x y z
N MET A 1 8.67 -7.80 12.48
CA MET A 1 9.04 -7.21 11.16
C MET A 1 8.08 -6.05 10.95
N LYS A 2 8.53 -4.85 10.54
CA LYS A 2 7.60 -3.72 10.33
C LYS A 2 6.95 -3.91 8.95
N ASP A 3 5.67 -4.23 8.93
CA ASP A 3 4.92 -4.44 7.67
C ASP A 3 4.75 -3.14 6.87
N PHE A 4 4.90 -2.00 7.54
CA PHE A 4 4.98 -0.71 6.90
C PHE A 4 6.41 -0.41 6.43
N LEU A 5 6.56 -0.35 5.11
CA LEU A 5 7.80 -0.09 4.42
C LEU A 5 7.97 1.41 4.16
N THR A 6 9.21 1.87 4.23
CA THR A 6 9.57 3.20 3.73
C THR A 6 9.50 3.18 2.20
N SER A 7 8.81 4.15 1.62
CA SER A 7 8.83 4.37 0.17
C SER A 7 10.06 5.19 -0.20
N GLU A 8 10.73 4.80 -1.28
CA GLU A 8 11.73 5.63 -1.95
C GLU A 8 11.04 6.35 -3.10
N GLU A 9 11.30 7.65 -3.26
CA GLU A 9 10.63 8.49 -4.27
C GLU A 9 11.32 8.39 -5.63
N PHE A 10 12.64 8.18 -5.64
CA PHE A 10 13.46 8.10 -6.85
C PHE A 10 14.45 6.92 -6.76
N PRO A 11 13.96 5.67 -6.79
CA PRO A 11 14.81 4.46 -6.74
C PRO A 11 15.81 4.37 -7.91
N GLU A 12 15.57 5.06 -9.02
CA GLU A 12 16.48 5.23 -10.16
C GLU A 12 17.52 6.34 -9.97
N GLY A 13 17.34 7.20 -8.96
CA GLY A 13 18.17 8.38 -8.70
C GLY A 13 17.58 9.69 -9.25
N PRO A 14 18.30 10.81 -9.11
CA PRO A 14 17.83 12.12 -9.55
C PRO A 14 17.69 12.20 -11.07
N THR A 15 16.90 13.15 -11.56
CA THR A 15 16.76 13.44 -13.00
C THR A 15 18.13 13.59 -13.67
N GLY A 16 18.41 12.76 -14.68
CA GLY A 16 19.68 12.74 -15.40
C GLY A 16 20.77 11.86 -14.78
N ALA A 17 20.45 11.04 -13.78
CA ALA A 17 21.37 10.03 -13.27
C ALA A 17 21.71 9.00 -14.37
N PRO A 18 23.00 8.60 -14.50
CA PRO A 18 23.41 7.58 -15.46
C PRO A 18 23.08 6.14 -15.03
N THR A 19 22.51 5.96 -13.83
CA THR A 19 22.18 4.65 -13.27
C THR A 19 20.84 4.17 -13.78
N GLY A 20 20.74 2.88 -14.13
CA GLY A 20 19.46 2.25 -14.44
C GLY A 20 18.86 2.62 -15.80
N GLU A 21 19.65 3.15 -16.74
CA GLU A 21 19.18 3.54 -18.10
C GLU A 21 18.44 2.41 -18.82
N ASP A 22 18.99 1.20 -18.76
CA ASP A 22 18.44 0.00 -19.41
C ASP A 22 17.82 -1.00 -18.42
N THR A 23 17.80 -0.68 -17.12
CA THR A 23 17.37 -1.61 -16.07
C THR A 23 16.01 -1.18 -15.53
N PRO A 24 15.01 -2.08 -15.48
CA PRO A 24 13.74 -1.77 -14.83
C PRO A 24 13.93 -1.36 -13.38
N VAL A 25 13.16 -0.37 -12.97
CA VAL A 25 13.08 0.04 -11.57
C VAL A 25 12.35 -1.03 -10.79
N GLU A 26 13.02 -1.57 -9.77
CA GLU A 26 12.45 -2.55 -8.84
C GLU A 26 12.18 -1.91 -7.49
N ASN A 27 10.94 -1.99 -7.02
CA ASN A 27 10.51 -1.36 -5.76
C ASN A 27 11.17 -1.98 -4.51
N LYS A 28 11.64 -3.24 -4.58
CA LYS A 28 12.24 -3.96 -3.46
C LYS A 28 13.30 -4.95 -3.92
N SER A 29 14.42 -4.99 -3.18
CA SER A 29 15.45 -6.03 -3.33
C SER A 29 15.09 -7.38 -2.69
N THR A 30 13.99 -7.43 -1.92
CA THR A 30 13.49 -8.65 -1.26
C THR A 30 12.06 -8.92 -1.69
N SER A 31 11.72 -10.21 -1.81
CA SER A 31 10.35 -10.63 -2.10
C SER A 31 9.33 -9.99 -1.16
N TRP A 32 8.14 -9.71 -1.68
CA TRP A 32 7.01 -9.26 -0.89
C TRP A 32 6.61 -10.31 0.14
N LYS A 33 6.31 -9.85 1.34
CA LYS A 33 5.70 -10.67 2.39
C LYS A 33 4.26 -10.22 2.60
N GLN A 34 3.42 -11.14 3.03
CA GLN A 34 2.02 -10.84 3.36
C GLN A 34 1.95 -9.68 4.37
N GLY A 35 0.99 -8.78 4.16
CA GLY A 35 0.78 -7.59 5.00
C GLY A 35 1.69 -6.40 4.69
N GLN A 36 2.75 -6.57 3.89
CA GLN A 36 3.67 -5.48 3.58
C GLN A 36 3.03 -4.39 2.70
N ARG A 37 3.24 -3.14 3.08
CA ARG A 37 2.67 -1.95 2.41
C ARG A 37 3.46 -0.69 2.69
N TYR A 38 3.36 0.31 1.83
CA TYR A 38 3.96 1.63 2.08
C TYR A 38 3.03 2.52 2.92
N TYR A 39 3.62 3.49 3.61
CA TYR A 39 2.85 4.63 4.13
C TYR A 39 2.35 5.46 2.95
N THR A 40 1.04 5.64 2.84
CA THR A 40 0.45 6.63 1.94
C THR A 40 -0.32 7.67 2.76
N PRO A 41 -0.14 8.97 2.48
CA PRO A 41 -0.88 10.04 3.14
C PRO A 41 -2.36 10.06 2.78
N PHE A 42 -2.78 9.26 1.78
CA PHE A 42 -4.17 9.14 1.34
C PHE A 42 -4.93 7.98 2.02
N ASN A 43 -4.32 7.31 3.00
CA ASN A 43 -5.02 6.30 3.79
C ASN A 43 -5.93 6.94 4.83
N TYR A 44 -7.02 6.26 5.15
CA TYR A 44 -7.82 6.56 6.34
C TYR A 44 -7.03 6.25 7.61
N GLU A 45 -7.17 7.12 8.62
CA GLU A 45 -6.51 6.97 9.93
C GLU A 45 -6.94 5.68 10.64
N PHE A 46 -8.21 5.29 10.47
CA PHE A 46 -8.78 4.08 11.05
C PHE A 46 -9.43 3.22 9.96
N LYS A 47 -8.62 2.34 9.35
CA LYS A 47 -9.09 1.47 8.26
C LYS A 47 -10.11 0.45 8.74
N SER A 48 -9.95 -0.10 9.94
CA SER A 48 -10.92 -0.99 10.59
C SER A 48 -12.32 -0.35 10.68
N LEU A 49 -12.43 0.99 10.74
CA LEU A 49 -13.73 1.68 10.74
C LEU A 49 -14.58 1.39 9.51
N HIS A 50 -13.94 1.13 8.37
CA HIS A 50 -14.62 1.02 7.07
C HIS A 50 -15.01 -0.43 6.75
N GLN A 51 -14.58 -1.38 7.58
CA GLN A 51 -14.94 -2.78 7.45
C GLN A 51 -16.46 -2.95 7.56
N ASP A 52 -17.04 -3.78 6.69
CA ASP A 52 -18.49 -4.06 6.63
C ASP A 52 -19.38 -2.81 6.42
N LEU A 53 -18.82 -1.70 5.95
CA LEU A 53 -19.55 -0.48 5.60
C LEU A 53 -19.69 -0.33 4.08
N PRO A 54 -20.74 -0.90 3.46
CA PRO A 54 -20.93 -0.78 2.02
C PRO A 54 -21.23 0.67 1.62
N ARG A 55 -20.73 1.06 0.45
CA ARG A 55 -21.06 2.32 -0.19
C ARG A 55 -22.56 2.36 -0.52
N GLN A 56 -23.25 3.42 -0.12
CA GLN A 56 -24.71 3.53 -0.24
C GLN A 56 -25.19 4.10 -1.60
N PHE A 57 -24.27 4.57 -2.44
CA PHE A 57 -24.63 5.16 -3.73
C PHE A 57 -25.02 4.09 -4.75
N PRO A 58 -26.14 4.25 -5.50
CA PRO A 58 -26.55 3.30 -6.53
C PRO A 58 -25.46 3.08 -7.59
N GLY A 59 -25.09 1.82 -7.84
CA GLY A 59 -24.04 1.47 -8.81
C GLY A 59 -22.60 1.67 -8.30
N ALA A 60 -22.41 1.93 -7.00
CA ALA A 60 -21.07 1.99 -6.43
C ALA A 60 -20.35 0.64 -6.55
N HIS A 61 -19.05 0.69 -6.85
CA HIS A 61 -18.18 -0.49 -6.81
C HIS A 61 -18.15 -1.05 -5.37
N PRO A 62 -18.10 -2.38 -5.18
CA PRO A 62 -17.90 -3.00 -3.86
C PRO A 62 -16.71 -2.42 -3.10
N THR A 63 -16.74 -2.44 -1.78
CA THR A 63 -15.54 -2.16 -0.99
C THR A 63 -14.56 -3.33 -1.16
N HIS A 64 -13.26 -3.06 -1.07
CA HIS A 64 -12.21 -4.08 -1.24
C HIS A 64 -11.84 -4.73 0.10
N ASP A 65 -12.82 -4.85 0.98
CA ASP A 65 -12.63 -5.31 2.35
C ASP A 65 -12.43 -6.82 2.36
N ASP A 66 -11.54 -7.30 3.24
CA ASP A 66 -11.38 -8.73 3.46
C ASP A 66 -12.53 -9.22 4.33
N LYS A 67 -13.25 -10.26 3.90
CA LYS A 67 -14.44 -10.74 4.62
C LYS A 67 -14.10 -11.52 5.89
N ASP A 68 -12.87 -12.00 5.99
CA ASP A 68 -12.44 -12.88 7.09
C ASP A 68 -11.62 -12.11 8.15
N GLU A 69 -11.24 -10.86 7.87
CA GLU A 69 -10.40 -10.03 8.73
C GLU A 69 -11.11 -8.71 9.08
N ASN A 70 -11.22 -8.42 10.38
CA ASN A 70 -11.89 -7.20 10.87
C ASN A 70 -10.92 -6.10 11.34
N ALA A 71 -9.61 -6.37 11.30
CA ALA A 71 -8.58 -5.45 11.73
C ALA A 71 -7.48 -5.38 10.68
N GLU A 72 -6.85 -4.21 10.56
CA GLU A 72 -5.67 -4.04 9.72
C GLU A 72 -4.46 -3.68 10.58
N PRO A 73 -3.67 -4.66 11.07
CA PRO A 73 -2.54 -4.42 11.95
C PRO A 73 -1.57 -3.35 11.41
N PRO A 74 -1.01 -2.48 12.29
CA PRO A 74 -1.07 -2.53 13.76
C PRO A 74 -2.29 -1.82 14.36
N TYR A 75 -3.31 -1.52 13.56
CA TYR A 75 -4.52 -0.84 14.02
C TYR A 75 -5.58 -1.90 14.35
N ASP A 76 -6.12 -1.81 15.57
CA ASP A 76 -7.22 -2.66 16.05
C ASP A 76 -8.56 -2.09 15.62
#